data_AF-A0A7X0FDR0-F1
#
_entry.id   AF-A0A7X0FDR0-F1
#
_cell.length_a   1.000
_cell.length_b   1.000
_cell.length_c   1.000
_cell.angle_alpha   90.00
_cell.angle_beta   90.00
_cell.angle_gamma   90.00
#
_symmetry.space_group_name_H-M   'P 1'
#
loop_
_entity.id
_entity.type
_entity.pdbx_description
1 polymer ?
#
loop_
_entity_poly.entity_id
_entity_poly.type
_entity_poly.pdbx_seq_one_letter_code
_entity_poly.pdbx_strand_id
1 'polypeptide(L)' 'MQPLIRDGRITCRHEAGEGDDAGHSRLTFFFRNRRLRVIVTERGTIIQQSAVDFGERPLGDSSRRLGE' A
#
# COMPACT_ATOMS: atom_id res chain seq x y z
N MET A 1 -5.67 -17.22 3.98
CA MET A 1 -4.61 -16.30 3.52
C MET A 1 -4.63 -16.25 1.99
N GLN A 2 -4.52 -15.07 1.38
CA GLN A 2 -4.55 -14.92 -0.09
C GLN A 2 -3.32 -15.60 -0.73
N PRO A 3 -3.48 -16.48 -1.75
CA PRO A 3 -2.39 -17.29 -2.29
C PRO A 3 -1.26 -16.46 -2.93
N LEU A 4 -1.59 -15.30 -3.50
CA LEU A 4 -0.61 -14.39 -4.11
C LEU A 4 0.28 -13.65 -3.10
N ILE A 5 -0.23 -13.43 -1.88
CA ILE A 5 0.56 -12.88 -0.78
C ILE A 5 1.52 -13.97 -0.27
N ARG A 6 1.03 -15.21 -0.16
CA ARG A 6 1.85 -16.36 0.27
C ARG A 6 2.98 -16.66 -0.72
N ASP A 7 2.73 -16.46 -2.01
CA ASP A 7 3.71 -16.62 -3.09
C ASP A 7 4.68 -15.42 -3.21
N GLY A 8 4.53 -14.38 -2.38
CA GLY A 8 5.38 -13.18 -2.42
C GLY A 8 5.18 -12.27 -3.64
N ARG A 9 4.19 -12.55 -4.50
CA ARG A 9 3.90 -11.74 -5.70
C ARG A 9 3.25 -10.41 -5.38
N ILE A 10 2.43 -10.39 -4.32
CA ILE A 10 1.93 -9.16 -3.73
C ILE A 10 2.84 -8.83 -2.56
N THR A 11 3.56 -7.72 -2.66
CA THR A 11 4.34 -7.18 -1.53
C THR A 11 3.55 -6.09 -0.85
N CYS A 12 3.76 -5.90 0.45
CA CYS A 12 3.16 -4.80 1.20
C CYS A 12 4.22 -3.99 1.94
N ARG A 13 3.90 -2.72 2.15
CA ARG A 13 4.59 -1.81 3.04
C ARG A 13 3.60 -1.36 4.10
N HIS A 14 4.00 -1.47 5.36
CA HIS A 14 3.21 -1.03 6.51
C HIS A 14 3.91 0.16 7.13
N GLU A 15 3.16 1.26 7.29
CA GLU A 15 3.61 2.49 7.93
C GLU A 15 2.58 2.83 9.01
N ALA A 16 3.02 2.86 10.27
CA ALA A 16 2.20 3.36 11.37
C ALA A 16 2.25 4.88 11.36
N GLY A 17 1.10 5.53 11.49
CA GLY A 17 1.01 6.97 11.67
C GLY A 17 1.49 7.37 13.06
N GLU A 18 2.16 8.51 13.15
CA GLU A 18 2.65 9.10 14.38
C GLU A 18 2.19 10.56 14.47
N GLY A 19 2.18 11.15 15.67
CA GLY A 19 1.75 12.54 15.87
C GLY A 19 0.26 12.74 15.59
N ASP A 20 -0.08 13.59 14.63
CA ASP A 20 -1.46 13.92 14.25
C ASP A 20 -2.19 12.74 13.57
N ASP A 21 -1.42 11.84 12.94
CA ASP A 21 -1.90 10.60 12.34
C ASP A 21 -1.80 9.38 13.29
N ALA A 22 -1.53 9.61 14.59
CA ALA A 22 -1.44 8.53 15.57
C ALA A 22 -2.77 7.74 15.62
N GLY A 23 -2.66 6.42 15.60
CA GLY A 23 -3.80 5.52 15.54
C GLY A 23 -4.32 5.23 14.13
N HIS A 24 -3.65 5.76 13.09
CA HIS A 24 -3.86 5.32 11.73
C HIS A 24 -2.69 4.45 11.26
N SER A 25 -2.98 3.49 10.38
CA SER A 25 -1.96 2.69 9.71
C SER A 25 -2.16 2.76 8.22
N ARG A 26 -1.08 3.04 7.49
CA ARG A 26 -1.05 3.07 6.04
C ARG A 26 -0.44 1.77 5.53
N LEU A 27 -1.24 1.05 4.75
CA LEU A 27 -0.86 -0.17 4.06
C LEU A 27 -0.76 0.11 2.57
N THR A 28 0.42 -0.12 2.00
CA THR A 28 0.63 0.01 0.55
C THR A 28 0.99 -1.35 -0.03
N PHE A 29 0.10 -1.91 -0.85
CA PHE A 29 0.32 -3.15 -1.57
C PHE A 29 0.81 -2.87 -2.99
N PHE A 30 1.78 -3.66 -3.45
CA PHE A 30 2.35 -3.60 -4.77
C PHE A 30 2.17 -4.95 -5.46
N PHE A 31 1.58 -4.93 -6.65
CA PHE A 31 1.40 -6.12 -7.48
C PHE A 31 1.58 -5.76 -8.94
N ARG A 32 2.62 -6.31 -9.59
CA ARG A 32 2.98 -5.97 -10.97
C ARG A 32 3.07 -4.45 -11.15
N ASN A 33 2.16 -3.88 -11.92
CA ASN A 33 2.07 -2.47 -12.25
C ASN A 33 0.96 -1.73 -11.50
N ARG A 34 0.53 -2.29 -10.37
CA ARG A 34 -0.57 -1.76 -9.56
C ARG A 34 -0.09 -1.49 -8.15
N ARG A 35 -0.56 -0.36 -7.62
CA ARG A 35 -0.37 0.01 -6.22
C ARG A 35 -1.73 0.25 -5.59
N LEU A 36 -1.98 -0.41 -4.46
CA LEU A 36 -3.15 -0.18 -3.63
C LEU A 36 -2.68 0.42 -2.31
N ARG A 37 -3.16 1.61 -1.97
CA ARG A 37 -2.94 2.26 -0.68
C ARG A 37 -4.23 2.22 0.13
N VAL A 38 -4.14 1.78 1.37
CA VAL A 38 -5.26 1.74 2.32
C VAL A 38 -4.80 2.41 3.61
N ILE A 39 -5.59 3.33 4.13
CA ILE A 39 -5.41 3.91 5.46
C ILE A 39 -6.49 3.32 6.35
N VAL A 40 -6.09 2.70 7.45
CA VAL A 40 -6.99 2.07 8.42
C VAL A 40 -6.81 2.71 9.79
N THR A 41 -7.86 2.72 10.60
CA THR A 41 -7.76 3.03 12.03
C THR A 41 -7.14 1.85 12.79
N GLU A 42 -6.79 2.03 14.07
CA GLU A 42 -6.34 0.96 14.96
C GLU A 42 -7.33 -0.20 15.06
N ARG A 43 -8.62 0.07 14.86
CA ARG A 43 -9.69 -0.96 14.86
C ARG A 43 -9.79 -1.71 13.53
N GLY A 44 -8.95 -1.38 12.55
CA GLY A 44 -8.99 -1.94 11.20
C GLY A 44 -10.06 -1.33 10.31
N THR A 45 -10.70 -0.22 10.72
CA THR A 45 -11.69 0.47 9.89
C THR A 45 -11.00 1.21 8.76
N ILE A 46 -11.38 0.96 7.51
CA ILE A 46 -10.82 1.65 6.36
C ILE A 46 -11.32 3.10 6.33
N ILE A 47 -10.39 4.04 6.42
CA ILE A 47 -10.64 5.48 6.34
C ILE A 47 -10.53 5.95 4.89
N GLN A 48 -9.51 5.45 4.19
CA GLN A 48 -9.24 5.81 2.81
C GLN A 48 -8.69 4.61 2.06
N GLN A 49 -9.08 4.47 0.80
CA GLN A 49 -8.48 3.53 -0.14
C GLN A 49 -8.24 4.21 -1.48
N SER A 50 -7.13 3.89 -2.12
CA SER A 50 -6.79 4.37 -3.45
C SER A 50 -6.03 3.30 -4.21
N ALA A 51 -6.49 3.00 -5.42
CA ALA A 51 -5.83 2.08 -6.33
C ALA A 51 -5.31 2.85 -7.55
N VAL A 52 -4.05 2.61 -7.88
CA VAL A 52 -3.40 3.19 -9.06
C VAL A 52 -2.89 2.05 -9.93
N ASP A 53 -3.31 2.05 -11.18
CA ASP A 53 -2.77 1.19 -12.23
C ASP A 53 -1.83 2.03 -13.11
N PHE A 54 -0.58 1.64 -13.19
CA PHE A 54 0.47 2.36 -13.92
C PHE A 54 0.53 1.93 -15.41
N GLY A 55 -0.46 1.17 -15.91
CA GLY A 55 -0.53 0.69 -17.29
C GLY A 55 0.57 -0.33 -17.61
N GLU A 56 1.04 -0.34 -18.85
CA GLU A 56 2.07 -1.29 -19.34
C GLU A 56 3.52 -0.88 -19.01
N ARG A 57 3.72 0.31 -18.41
CA ARG A 57 5.08 0.81 -18.11
C ARG A 57 5.54 0.26 -16.77
N PRO A 58 6.48 -0.71 -16.69
CA PRO A 58 6.95 -1.26 -15.42
C PRO A 58 7.23 -0.11 -14.46
N LEU A 59 6.64 -0.16 -13.25
CA LEU A 59 6.90 0.78 -12.16
C LEU A 59 8.41 1.04 -12.12
N GLY A 60 8.84 2.19 -12.64
CA GLY A 60 10.25 2.57 -12.61
C GLY A 60 10.69 2.60 -11.16
N ASP A 61 11.93 2.20 -10.90
CA ASP A 61 12.51 2.08 -9.54
C ASP A 61 12.19 3.30 -8.64
N SER A 62 12.12 4.48 -9.25
CA SER A 62 11.77 5.77 -8.64
C SER A 62 10.34 5.86 -8.07
N SER A 63 9.37 5.11 -8.59
CA SER A 63 7.96 5.13 -8.12
C SER A 63 7.78 4.39 -6.79
N ARG A 64 8.75 3.56 -6.39
CA ARG A 64 8.76 2.88 -5.09
C ARG A 64 9.09 3.84 -3.93
N ARG A 65 9.60 5.04 -4.22
CA ARG A 65 10.00 6.06 -3.23
C ARG A 65 9.10 7.29 -3.15
N LEU A 66 8.13 7.48 -4.04
CA LEU A 66 7.34 8.72 -4.01
C LEU A 66 6.19 8.67 -2.99
N GLY A 67 6.53 9.16 -1.80
CA GLY A 67 5.65 9.65 -0.76
C GLY A 67 6.42 10.72 0.00
N GLU A 68 6.45 11.93 -0.55
CA GLU A 68 6.82 13.17 0.15
C GLU A 68 5.55 13.99 0.36
#